data_AF-A0A972YM50-F1
#
_entry.id   AF-A0A972YM50-F1
#
_cell.length_a   1.000
_cell.length_b   1.000
_cell.length_c   1.000
_cell.angle_alpha   90.00
_cell.angle_beta   90.00
_cell.angle_gamma   90.00
#
_symmetry.space_group_name_H-M   'P 1'
#
loop_
_entity.id
_entity.type
_entity.pdbx_description
1 polymer ?
#
loop_
_entity_poly.entity_id
_entity_poly.type
_entity_poly.pdbx_seq_one_letter_code
_entity_poly.pdbx_strand_id
1 'polypeptide(L)'
;MAFVLLLLLSITTLVQVETQSAQVKSIQLEAEQNALLGLQHALGSLQVSMGPDQRVSATADVLPDTHPSRNQLTGVWVSDPAGINVNGTTYAEGDLLRWLVSDFQGVNDYQSAAPTVGSVTLVGVGSLADTNQDGIADDPNAQIDVALTEIGGDQPSGNYAWWIGDEGVKARINLSDASQDPALGPNETKQAALQTLSSFARGNVASLTDLAAVDLQSGGLADHLVGFDDITLARSAPSADKVKAYFHDLTTYSKGVLSDVRNGGLKQDLSLAFELSDGAFNSSV
;
A
#
# COMPACT_ATOMS: atom_id res chain seq x y z
N MET A 1 -43.72 10.28 -47.75
CA MET A 1 -44.11 9.59 -46.51
C MET A 1 -42.96 8.77 -45.92
N ALA A 2 -42.40 7.78 -46.62
CA ALA A 2 -41.31 6.93 -46.09
C ALA A 2 -40.00 7.68 -45.72
N PHE A 3 -39.58 8.66 -46.52
CA PHE A 3 -38.36 9.45 -46.25
C PHE A 3 -38.43 10.25 -44.94
N VAL A 4 -39.56 10.91 -44.68
CA VAL A 4 -39.78 11.68 -43.44
C VAL A 4 -39.78 10.75 -42.23
N LEU A 5 -40.34 9.55 -42.37
CA LEU A 5 -40.38 8.56 -41.29
C LEU A 5 -38.99 8.00 -40.96
N LEU A 6 -38.16 7.72 -41.98
CA LEU A 6 -36.77 7.33 -41.79
C LEU A 6 -35.90 8.46 -41.22
N LEU A 7 -36.14 9.70 -41.66
CA LEU A 7 -35.46 10.87 -41.11
C LEU A 7 -35.76 11.02 -39.62
N LEU A 8 -37.05 10.96 -39.24
CA LEU A 8 -37.44 11.04 -37.83
C LEU A 8 -36.83 9.92 -37.01
N LEU A 9 -36.82 8.68 -37.52
CA LEU A 9 -36.19 7.54 -36.85
C LEU A 9 -34.67 7.73 -36.67
N SER A 10 -33.97 8.26 -37.67
CA SER A 10 -32.53 8.52 -37.55
C SER A 10 -32.22 9.61 -36.52
N ILE A 11 -33.05 10.66 -36.44
CA ILE A 11 -32.85 11.75 -35.49
C ILE A 11 -33.17 11.28 -34.07
N THR A 12 -34.25 10.50 -33.88
CA THR A 12 -34.60 9.99 -32.55
C THR A 12 -33.56 8.99 -32.03
N THR A 13 -33.06 8.10 -32.89
CA THR A 13 -32.00 7.15 -32.50
C THR A 13 -30.70 7.88 -32.17
N LEU A 14 -30.30 8.88 -32.95
CA LEU A 14 -29.13 9.70 -32.64
C LEU A 14 -29.28 10.44 -31.31
N VAL A 15 -30.42 11.10 -31.09
CA VAL A 15 -30.68 11.83 -29.83
C VAL A 15 -30.66 10.87 -28.63
N GLN A 16 -31.21 9.66 -28.79
CA GLN A 16 -31.21 8.66 -27.72
C GLN A 16 -29.79 8.19 -27.37
N VAL A 17 -28.95 7.92 -28.39
CA VAL A 17 -27.54 7.54 -28.19
C VAL A 17 -26.75 8.69 -27.54
N GLU A 18 -26.93 9.92 -28.00
CA GLU A 18 -26.27 11.10 -27.41
C GLU A 18 -26.70 11.32 -25.95
N THR A 19 -27.99 11.13 -25.65
CA THR A 19 -28.53 11.25 -24.28
C THR A 19 -27.94 10.17 -23.38
N GLN A 20 -27.90 8.93 -23.84
CA GLN A 20 -27.32 7.82 -23.09
C GLN A 20 -25.82 8.03 -22.86
N SER A 21 -25.09 8.48 -23.89
CA SER A 21 -23.65 8.80 -23.81
C SER A 21 -23.39 9.91 -22.79
N ALA A 22 -24.16 10.99 -22.82
CA ALA A 22 -24.06 12.09 -21.86
C ALA A 22 -24.36 11.63 -20.43
N GLN A 23 -25.35 10.75 -20.24
CA GLN A 23 -25.69 10.23 -18.92
C GLN A 23 -24.62 9.29 -18.37
N VAL A 24 -24.05 8.41 -19.19
CA VAL A 24 -22.92 7.56 -18.80
C VAL A 24 -21.73 8.43 -18.40
N LYS A 25 -21.42 9.48 -19.16
CA LYS A 25 -20.35 10.42 -18.83
C LYS A 25 -20.60 11.15 -17.52
N SER A 26 -21.84 11.56 -17.25
CA SER A 26 -22.21 12.20 -15.98
C SER A 26 -22.01 11.25 -14.79
N ILE A 27 -22.50 10.01 -14.91
CA ILE A 27 -22.35 8.99 -13.85
C ILE A 27 -20.87 8.65 -13.62
N GLN A 28 -20.08 8.55 -14.69
CA GLN A 28 -18.64 8.31 -14.57
C GLN A 28 -17.94 9.46 -13.85
N LEU A 29 -18.24 10.72 -14.21
CA LEU A 29 -17.68 11.88 -13.54
C LEU A 29 -18.07 11.92 -12.06
N GLU A 30 -19.31 11.59 -11.72
CA GLU A 30 -19.77 11.51 -10.33
C GLU A 30 -19.03 10.41 -9.55
N ALA A 31 -18.85 9.22 -10.14
CA ALA A 31 -18.07 8.14 -9.54
C ALA A 31 -16.60 8.53 -9.33
N GLU A 32 -15.98 9.24 -10.29
CA GLU A 32 -14.62 9.76 -10.17
C GLU A 32 -14.50 10.82 -9.06
N GLN A 33 -15.49 11.71 -8.90
CA GLN A 33 -15.50 12.68 -7.79
C GLN A 33 -15.67 11.99 -6.44
N ASN A 34 -16.50 10.96 -6.35
CA ASN A 34 -16.69 10.19 -5.12
C ASN A 34 -15.39 9.44 -4.75
N ALA A 35 -14.70 8.85 -5.74
CA ALA A 35 -13.40 8.24 -5.53
C ALA A 35 -12.33 9.26 -5.08
N LEU A 36 -12.33 10.47 -5.67
CA LEU A 36 -11.42 11.56 -5.27
C LEU A 36 -11.68 12.00 -3.83
N LEU A 37 -12.93 12.12 -3.41
CA LEU A 37 -13.29 12.38 -2.02
C LEU A 37 -12.76 11.28 -1.09
N GLY A 38 -12.93 10.01 -1.48
CA GLY A 38 -12.39 8.87 -0.75
C GLY A 38 -10.87 8.95 -0.59
N LEU A 39 -10.14 9.32 -1.64
CA LEU A 39 -8.69 9.53 -1.60
C LEU A 39 -8.30 10.67 -0.64
N GLN A 40 -9.01 11.80 -0.68
CA GLN A 40 -8.75 12.92 0.24
C GLN A 40 -9.01 12.52 1.70
N HIS A 41 -10.07 11.75 1.94
CA HIS A 41 -10.37 11.22 3.26
C HIS A 41 -9.32 10.22 3.74
N ALA A 42 -8.83 9.34 2.85
CA ALA A 42 -7.75 8.40 3.14
C ALA A 42 -6.48 9.15 3.55
N LEU A 43 -6.08 10.16 2.77
CA LEU A 43 -4.90 10.98 3.06
C LEU A 43 -5.02 11.70 4.41
N GLY A 44 -6.18 12.31 4.69
CA GLY A 44 -6.43 12.96 5.98
C GLY A 44 -6.39 11.97 7.14
N SER A 45 -7.00 10.79 6.96
CA SER A 45 -6.98 9.71 7.96
C SER A 45 -5.56 9.22 8.23
N LEU A 46 -4.74 9.06 7.20
CA LEU A 46 -3.33 8.69 7.30
C LEU A 46 -2.53 9.77 8.05
N GLN A 47 -2.65 11.03 7.65
CA GLN A 47 -1.89 12.13 8.26
C GLN A 47 -2.23 12.32 9.74
N VAL A 48 -3.50 12.20 10.13
CA VAL A 48 -3.91 12.33 11.53
C VAL A 48 -3.45 11.14 12.36
N SER A 49 -3.48 9.92 11.81
CA SER A 49 -3.15 8.71 12.57
C SER A 49 -1.66 8.40 12.63
N MET A 50 -0.92 8.60 11.52
CA MET A 50 0.51 8.33 11.35
C MET A 50 1.39 9.59 11.39
N GLY A 51 0.81 10.76 11.68
CA GLY A 51 1.55 12.02 11.76
C GLY A 51 2.56 12.08 12.92
N PRO A 52 2.16 11.71 14.15
CA PRO A 52 3.10 11.61 15.27
C PRO A 52 4.16 10.52 15.03
N ASP A 53 5.39 10.78 15.46
CA ASP A 53 6.54 9.87 15.37
C ASP A 53 6.43 8.64 16.28
N GLN A 54 5.57 8.70 17.30
CA GLN A 54 5.21 7.60 18.19
C GLN A 54 4.01 6.80 17.67
N ARG A 55 4.09 6.36 16.41
CA ARG A 55 3.10 5.51 15.75
C ARG A 55 3.78 4.36 15.04
N VAL A 56 3.15 3.19 15.09
CA VAL A 56 3.60 2.00 14.37
C VAL A 56 2.50 1.60 13.41
N SER A 57 2.87 1.25 12.17
CA SER A 57 2.02 0.50 11.26
C SER A 57 2.46 -0.95 11.19
N ALA A 58 1.51 -1.82 10.91
CA ALA A 58 1.65 -3.26 10.74
C ALA A 58 0.41 -3.78 10.01
N THR A 59 0.52 -4.98 9.46
CA THR A 59 -0.59 -5.68 8.85
C THR A 59 -1.49 -6.32 9.91
N ALA A 60 -2.76 -6.52 9.59
CA ALA A 60 -3.73 -7.13 10.49
C ALA A 60 -3.40 -8.60 10.81
N ASP A 61 -2.60 -9.25 9.97
CA ASP A 61 -2.06 -10.60 10.18
C ASP A 61 -1.28 -10.76 11.52
N VAL A 62 -0.81 -9.66 12.11
CA VAL A 62 -0.17 -9.69 13.45
C VAL A 62 -1.15 -10.12 14.56
N LEU A 63 -2.46 -10.00 14.33
CA LEU A 63 -3.51 -10.34 15.29
C LEU A 63 -4.08 -11.74 14.98
N PRO A 64 -4.21 -12.62 15.99
CA PRO A 64 -4.65 -14.00 15.79
C PRO A 64 -6.13 -14.13 15.38
N ASP A 65 -6.96 -13.16 15.77
CA ASP A 65 -8.42 -13.18 15.57
C ASP A 65 -8.87 -12.38 14.33
N THR A 66 -7.94 -11.91 13.50
CA THR A 66 -8.28 -11.17 12.28
C THR A 66 -8.92 -12.09 11.25
N HIS A 67 -9.94 -11.58 10.56
CA HIS A 67 -10.58 -12.31 9.47
C HIS A 67 -9.59 -12.56 8.31
N PRO A 68 -9.49 -13.78 7.73
CA PRO A 68 -8.50 -14.10 6.70
C PRO A 68 -8.45 -13.16 5.49
N SER A 69 -9.61 -12.70 5.01
CA SER A 69 -9.70 -11.72 3.90
C SER A 69 -9.31 -10.28 4.28
N ARG A 70 -8.88 -10.06 5.52
CA ARG A 70 -8.53 -8.76 6.09
C ARG A 70 -7.11 -8.73 6.63
N ASN A 71 -6.35 -9.84 6.52
CA ASN A 71 -4.97 -9.94 7.01
C ASN A 71 -4.05 -8.87 6.42
N GLN A 72 -4.32 -8.45 5.19
CA GLN A 72 -3.53 -7.45 4.45
C GLN A 72 -3.94 -5.99 4.74
N LEU A 73 -4.86 -5.75 5.68
CA LEU A 73 -5.19 -4.39 6.11
C LEU A 73 -4.07 -3.80 6.96
N THR A 74 -3.83 -2.51 6.78
CA THR A 74 -2.86 -1.77 7.59
C THR A 74 -3.53 -1.15 8.80
N GLY A 75 -3.04 -1.50 9.99
CA GLY A 75 -3.44 -0.85 11.23
C GLY A 75 -2.48 0.27 11.63
N VAL A 76 -2.90 1.05 12.61
CA VAL A 76 -2.05 2.02 13.30
C VAL A 76 -2.11 1.73 14.79
N TRP A 77 -0.96 1.57 15.42
CA TRP A 77 -0.81 1.29 16.83
C TRP A 77 -0.12 2.45 17.56
N VAL A 78 -0.47 2.61 18.83
CA VAL A 78 0.14 3.59 19.71
C VAL A 78 1.39 2.98 20.35
N SER A 79 2.52 3.67 20.26
CA SER A 79 3.79 3.24 20.87
C SER A 79 4.26 4.14 22.02
N ASP A 80 3.53 5.21 22.30
CA ASP A 80 3.82 6.14 23.40
C ASP A 80 3.61 5.44 24.76
N PRO A 81 4.66 5.30 25.61
CA PRO A 81 4.54 4.73 26.95
C PRO A 81 3.56 5.48 27.87
N ALA A 82 3.34 6.78 27.63
CA ALA A 82 2.39 7.57 28.40
C ALA A 82 0.93 7.33 27.98
N GLY A 83 0.72 6.66 26.85
CA GLY A 83 -0.56 6.57 26.17
C GLY A 83 -1.00 7.92 25.58
N ILE A 84 -2.06 7.89 24.79
CA ILE A 84 -2.60 9.08 24.13
C ILE A 84 -4.10 9.22 24.36
N ASN A 85 -4.59 10.44 24.29
CA ASN A 85 -6.02 10.70 24.18
C ASN A 85 -6.34 11.28 22.80
N VAL A 86 -7.18 10.59 22.04
CA VAL A 86 -7.64 11.04 20.73
C VAL A 86 -9.16 11.19 20.81
N ASN A 87 -9.65 12.42 20.64
CA ASN A 87 -11.07 12.75 20.63
C ASN A 87 -11.87 12.23 21.84
N GLY A 88 -11.24 12.20 23.03
CA GLY A 88 -11.88 11.74 24.27
C GLY A 88 -11.71 10.24 24.56
N THR A 89 -11.17 9.45 23.63
CA THR A 89 -10.81 8.05 23.85
C THR A 89 -9.34 7.95 24.24
N THR A 90 -9.05 7.24 25.33
CA THR A 90 -7.67 6.98 25.78
C THR A 90 -7.19 5.65 25.24
N TYR A 91 -5.98 5.64 24.69
CA TYR A 91 -5.27 4.48 24.16
C TYR A 91 -3.97 4.29 24.95
N ALA A 92 -3.69 3.07 25.39
CA ALA A 92 -2.44 2.69 26.03
C ALA A 92 -1.36 2.32 25.00
N GLU A 93 -0.12 2.13 25.47
CA GLU A 93 0.97 1.56 24.66
C GLU A 93 0.54 0.17 24.13
N GLY A 94 0.64 -0.02 22.82
CA GLY A 94 0.27 -1.25 22.13
C GLY A 94 -1.18 -1.33 21.65
N ASP A 95 -2.03 -0.37 22.00
CA ASP A 95 -3.42 -0.38 21.56
C ASP A 95 -3.55 -0.04 20.06
N LEU A 96 -4.50 -0.71 19.39
CA LEU A 96 -4.89 -0.38 18.02
C LEU A 96 -5.65 0.95 18.03
N LEU A 97 -5.09 1.96 17.37
CA LEU A 97 -5.72 3.26 17.19
C LEU A 97 -6.83 3.18 16.14
N ARG A 98 -6.53 2.61 14.96
CA ARG A 98 -7.49 2.40 13.87
C ARG A 98 -6.93 1.52 12.76
N TRP A 99 -7.82 0.98 11.94
CA TRP A 99 -7.49 0.49 10.59
C TRP A 99 -7.47 1.65 9.57
N LEU A 100 -6.56 1.57 8.60
CA LEU A 100 -6.47 2.49 7.46
C LEU A 100 -7.38 2.02 6.32
N VAL A 101 -8.67 1.93 6.62
CA VAL A 101 -9.74 1.55 5.71
C VAL A 101 -10.97 2.41 5.98
N SER A 102 -11.81 2.62 4.96
CA SER A 102 -13.02 3.45 5.09
C SER A 102 -14.10 2.86 6.01
N ASP A 103 -14.18 1.52 6.11
CA ASP A 103 -15.23 0.82 6.86
C ASP A 103 -14.86 0.45 8.30
N PHE A 104 -13.85 1.13 8.84
CA PHE A 104 -13.44 0.99 10.24
C PHE A 104 -14.61 1.29 11.20
N GLN A 105 -14.94 0.32 12.06
CA GLN A 105 -16.12 0.37 12.93
C GLN A 105 -15.89 1.06 14.29
N GLY A 106 -14.65 1.44 14.62
CA GLY A 106 -14.31 2.19 15.83
C GLY A 106 -13.39 1.43 16.80
N VAL A 107 -13.44 1.82 18.08
CA VAL A 107 -12.49 1.37 19.11
C VAL A 107 -12.62 -0.14 19.36
N ASN A 108 -11.48 -0.83 19.53
CA ASN A 108 -11.38 -2.28 19.79
C ASN A 108 -11.80 -3.19 18.62
N ASP A 109 -11.73 -2.71 17.38
CA ASP A 109 -11.93 -3.52 16.19
C ASP A 109 -10.71 -4.44 15.90
N TYR A 110 -10.36 -5.34 16.81
CA TYR A 110 -9.23 -6.25 16.64
C TYR A 110 -9.49 -7.41 15.67
N GLN A 111 -10.78 -7.67 15.36
CA GLN A 111 -11.18 -8.74 14.46
C GLN A 111 -11.24 -8.30 13.00
N SER A 112 -11.40 -6.99 12.76
CA SER A 112 -11.58 -6.38 11.44
C SER A 112 -12.53 -7.22 10.58
N ALA A 113 -13.79 -7.32 11.02
CA ALA A 113 -14.76 -8.21 10.38
C ALA A 113 -14.92 -7.87 8.89
N ALA A 114 -14.94 -8.90 8.04
CA ALA A 114 -15.17 -8.73 6.62
C ALA A 114 -16.59 -8.17 6.35
N PRO A 115 -16.76 -7.36 5.30
CA PRO A 115 -18.02 -6.72 4.99
C PRO A 115 -18.95 -7.77 4.36
N THR A 116 -20.19 -7.85 4.84
CA THR A 116 -21.15 -8.86 4.39
C THR A 116 -22.13 -8.34 3.32
N VAL A 117 -22.30 -7.01 3.23
CA VAL A 117 -23.22 -6.36 2.28
C VAL A 117 -22.59 -5.06 1.79
N GLY A 118 -22.79 -4.74 0.51
CA GLY A 118 -22.42 -3.44 -0.05
C GLY A 118 -20.90 -3.19 -0.07
N SER A 119 -20.12 -4.20 -0.42
CA SER A 119 -18.67 -4.08 -0.56
C SER A 119 -18.24 -3.81 -2.00
N VAL A 120 -17.03 -3.27 -2.14
CA VAL A 120 -16.31 -3.13 -3.40
C VAL A 120 -14.91 -3.71 -3.25
N THR A 121 -14.46 -4.44 -4.25
CA THR A 121 -13.10 -4.98 -4.33
C THR A 121 -12.16 -3.87 -4.83
N LEU A 122 -11.28 -3.39 -3.96
CA LEU A 122 -10.27 -2.37 -4.30
C LEU A 122 -9.00 -3.01 -4.87
N VAL A 123 -8.64 -4.19 -4.37
CA VAL A 123 -7.53 -5.01 -4.88
C VAL A 123 -8.10 -6.39 -5.21
N GLY A 124 -8.07 -6.75 -6.48
CA GLY A 124 -8.62 -8.00 -6.99
C GLY A 124 -7.93 -8.40 -8.29
N VAL A 125 -8.69 -9.03 -9.19
CA VAL A 125 -8.19 -9.38 -10.52
C VAL A 125 -7.64 -8.16 -11.26
N GLY A 126 -6.47 -8.34 -11.87
CA GLY A 126 -5.69 -7.23 -12.43
C GLY A 126 -4.46 -6.93 -11.59
N SER A 127 -4.61 -6.78 -10.27
CA SER A 127 -3.50 -6.60 -9.32
C SER A 127 -2.99 -7.92 -8.75
N LEU A 128 -3.89 -8.89 -8.55
CA LEU A 128 -3.60 -10.22 -8.05
C LEU A 128 -3.57 -11.24 -9.20
N ALA A 129 -2.92 -12.38 -8.96
CA ALA A 129 -2.83 -13.48 -9.90
C ALA A 129 -4.23 -14.08 -10.17
N ASP A 130 -4.50 -14.35 -11.45
CA ASP A 130 -5.70 -15.05 -11.94
C ASP A 130 -5.23 -15.99 -13.06
N THR A 131 -4.63 -17.11 -12.65
CA THR A 131 -3.97 -18.06 -13.57
C THR A 131 -5.00 -18.83 -14.39
N ASN A 132 -6.20 -19.04 -13.84
CA ASN A 132 -7.26 -19.80 -14.49
C ASN A 132 -8.18 -18.93 -15.38
N GLN A 133 -8.03 -17.59 -15.33
CA GLN A 133 -8.76 -16.59 -16.10
C GLN A 133 -10.28 -16.65 -15.91
N ASP A 134 -10.72 -17.00 -14.70
CA ASP A 134 -12.14 -17.06 -14.36
C ASP A 134 -12.70 -15.72 -13.85
N GLY A 135 -11.85 -14.69 -13.73
CA GLY A 135 -12.22 -13.37 -13.24
C GLY A 135 -12.25 -13.29 -11.71
N ILE A 136 -11.67 -14.27 -11.01
CA ILE A 136 -11.50 -14.31 -9.56
C ILE A 136 -10.01 -14.46 -9.26
N ALA A 137 -9.48 -13.74 -8.27
CA ALA A 137 -8.08 -13.93 -7.89
C ALA A 137 -7.86 -15.33 -7.30
N ASP A 138 -6.73 -15.96 -7.64
CA ASP A 138 -6.37 -17.31 -7.19
C ASP A 138 -6.26 -17.41 -5.65
N ASP A 139 -5.90 -16.31 -4.97
CA ASP A 139 -5.93 -16.17 -3.51
C ASP A 139 -7.01 -15.16 -3.07
N PRO A 140 -8.17 -15.64 -2.61
CA PRO A 140 -9.23 -14.79 -2.09
C PRO A 140 -8.84 -14.02 -0.82
N ASN A 141 -7.86 -14.49 -0.03
CA ASN A 141 -7.44 -13.80 1.20
C ASN A 141 -6.52 -12.61 0.90
N ALA A 142 -5.91 -12.57 -0.29
CA ALA A 142 -5.14 -11.42 -0.76
C ALA A 142 -6.02 -10.29 -1.32
N GLN A 143 -7.32 -10.55 -1.57
CA GLN A 143 -8.26 -9.54 -2.04
C GLN A 143 -8.56 -8.52 -0.94
N ILE A 144 -8.76 -7.27 -1.34
CA ILE A 144 -9.14 -6.18 -0.43
C ILE A 144 -10.56 -5.75 -0.76
N ASP A 145 -11.51 -6.30 -0.03
CA ASP A 145 -12.92 -5.93 -0.11
C ASP A 145 -13.27 -4.97 1.03
N VAL A 146 -13.87 -3.83 0.69
CA VAL A 146 -14.20 -2.76 1.64
C VAL A 146 -15.66 -2.37 1.51
N ALA A 147 -16.37 -2.15 2.62
CA ALA A 147 -17.73 -1.65 2.59
C ALA A 147 -17.80 -0.22 2.04
N LEU A 148 -18.81 0.01 1.21
CA LEU A 148 -19.11 1.32 0.64
C LEU A 148 -19.60 2.27 1.75
N THR A 149 -18.97 3.44 1.83
CA THR A 149 -19.37 4.54 2.71
C THR A 149 -20.21 5.53 1.93
N GLU A 150 -21.39 5.85 2.44
CA GLU A 150 -22.36 6.73 1.78
C GLU A 150 -22.01 8.21 1.94
N ILE A 151 -22.25 8.98 0.87
CA ILE A 151 -22.09 10.44 0.82
C ILE A 151 -23.47 11.08 0.91
N GLY A 152 -23.63 12.05 1.81
CA GLY A 152 -24.83 12.89 1.86
C GLY A 152 -25.89 12.50 2.90
N GLY A 153 -25.67 11.44 3.69
CA GLY A 153 -26.53 11.07 4.82
C GLY A 153 -27.98 10.85 4.38
N ASP A 154 -28.89 11.74 4.77
CA ASP A 154 -30.33 11.64 4.46
C ASP A 154 -30.66 11.79 2.96
N GLN A 155 -29.73 12.27 2.13
CA GLN A 155 -29.86 12.33 0.68
C GLN A 155 -28.63 11.68 0.03
N PRO A 156 -28.71 10.36 -0.29
CA PRO A 156 -27.62 9.62 -0.91
C PRO A 156 -27.20 10.28 -2.22
N SER A 157 -25.96 10.76 -2.29
CA SER A 157 -25.35 11.35 -3.49
C SER A 157 -24.25 10.47 -4.09
N GLY A 158 -24.12 9.24 -3.60
CA GLY A 158 -23.12 8.27 -4.06
C GLY A 158 -22.30 7.69 -2.90
N ASN A 159 -21.34 6.83 -3.24
CA ASN A 159 -20.55 6.09 -2.27
C ASN A 159 -19.06 6.18 -2.60
N TYR A 160 -18.22 6.04 -1.58
CA TYR A 160 -16.77 5.86 -1.75
C TYR A 160 -16.27 4.72 -0.85
N ALA A 161 -15.12 4.16 -1.19
CA ALA A 161 -14.37 3.25 -0.34
C ALA A 161 -12.88 3.49 -0.57
N TRP A 162 -12.07 3.27 0.46
CA TRP A 162 -10.62 3.41 0.35
C TRP A 162 -9.90 2.46 1.31
N TRP A 163 -8.68 2.11 0.93
CA TRP A 163 -7.73 1.31 1.68
C TRP A 163 -6.33 1.88 1.48
N ILE A 164 -5.49 1.79 2.50
CA ILE A 164 -4.08 2.13 2.44
C ILE A 164 -3.28 0.87 2.76
N GLY A 165 -2.46 0.43 1.81
CA GLY A 165 -1.48 -0.63 2.03
C GLY A 165 -0.16 -0.08 2.57
N ASP A 166 0.43 -0.81 3.51
CA ASP A 166 1.75 -0.50 4.05
C ASP A 166 2.83 -1.03 3.09
N GLU A 167 3.62 -0.12 2.51
CA GLU A 167 4.77 -0.48 1.68
C GLU A 167 6.03 -0.73 2.52
N GLY A 168 6.02 -0.38 3.81
CA GLY A 168 7.09 -0.62 4.77
C GLY A 168 7.23 -2.08 5.20
N VAL A 169 6.17 -2.88 5.09
CA VAL A 169 6.19 -4.32 5.38
C VAL A 169 6.65 -5.17 4.19
N LYS A 170 6.68 -4.58 2.99
CA LYS A 170 7.08 -5.24 1.75
C LYS A 170 8.59 -5.19 1.57
N ALA A 171 9.15 -6.20 0.91
CA ALA A 171 10.56 -6.22 0.58
C ALA A 171 10.84 -5.31 -0.63
N ARG A 172 11.75 -4.34 -0.44
CA ARG A 172 12.16 -3.44 -1.52
C ARG A 172 13.19 -4.12 -2.42
N ILE A 173 12.88 -4.22 -3.72
CA ILE A 173 13.68 -5.02 -4.66
C ILE A 173 14.57 -4.19 -5.59
N ASN A 174 14.27 -2.91 -5.80
CA ASN A 174 14.99 -2.02 -6.71
C ASN A 174 16.24 -1.36 -6.08
N LEU A 175 16.95 -2.12 -5.25
CA LEU A 175 18.18 -1.67 -4.62
C LEU A 175 19.36 -2.34 -5.33
N SER A 176 20.25 -1.55 -5.91
CA SER A 176 21.50 -2.00 -6.50
C SER A 176 22.52 -2.34 -5.42
N ASP A 177 23.29 -3.42 -5.61
CA ASP A 177 24.40 -3.79 -4.74
C ASP A 177 25.63 -2.98 -5.13
N ALA A 178 25.91 -1.91 -4.38
CA ALA A 178 27.08 -1.07 -4.61
C ALA A 178 28.39 -1.86 -4.48
N SER A 179 28.41 -3.00 -3.76
CA SER A 179 29.62 -3.82 -3.63
C SER A 179 29.95 -4.63 -4.90
N GLN A 180 28.99 -4.81 -5.81
CA GLN A 180 29.22 -5.47 -7.10
C GLN A 180 29.79 -4.52 -8.15
N ASP A 181 30.02 -3.24 -7.82
CA ASP A 181 30.63 -2.29 -8.74
C ASP A 181 32.09 -2.69 -9.04
N PRO A 182 32.41 -3.05 -10.30
CA PRO A 182 33.76 -3.49 -10.67
C PRO A 182 34.81 -2.37 -10.61
N ALA A 183 34.39 -1.11 -10.44
CA ALA A 183 35.30 0.02 -10.28
C ALA A 183 35.85 0.18 -8.85
N LEU A 184 35.27 -0.50 -7.85
CA LEU A 184 35.69 -0.38 -6.46
C LEU A 184 36.95 -1.21 -6.15
N GLY A 185 37.85 -0.62 -5.36
CA GLY A 185 38.98 -1.32 -4.77
C GLY A 185 38.55 -2.25 -3.61
N PRO A 186 39.40 -3.20 -3.18
CA PRO A 186 39.02 -4.24 -2.21
C PRO A 186 38.49 -3.74 -0.85
N ASN A 187 38.94 -2.56 -0.40
CA ASN A 187 38.47 -1.95 0.85
C ASN A 187 37.15 -1.20 0.66
N GLU A 188 36.96 -0.57 -0.49
CA GLU A 188 35.75 0.15 -0.86
C GLU A 188 34.60 -0.84 -1.10
N THR A 189 34.87 -1.99 -1.73
CA THR A 189 33.92 -3.10 -1.84
C THR A 189 33.43 -3.58 -0.48
N LYS A 190 34.33 -3.74 0.51
CA LYS A 190 33.94 -4.16 1.87
C LYS A 190 33.08 -3.10 2.56
N GLN A 191 33.41 -1.83 2.39
CA GLN A 191 32.63 -0.73 2.94
C GLN A 191 31.25 -0.64 2.26
N ALA A 192 31.18 -0.77 0.94
CA ALA A 192 29.94 -0.81 0.18
C ALA A 192 29.08 -2.03 0.56
N ALA A 193 29.70 -3.20 0.81
CA ALA A 193 28.99 -4.39 1.28
C ALA A 193 28.41 -4.17 2.68
N LEU A 194 29.17 -3.56 3.60
CA LEU A 194 28.68 -3.20 4.93
C LEU A 194 27.52 -2.20 4.86
N GLN A 195 27.63 -1.17 4.01
CA GLN A 195 26.56 -0.19 3.79
C GLN A 195 25.32 -0.86 3.19
N THR A 196 25.50 -1.78 2.24
CA THR A 196 24.42 -2.56 1.63
C THR A 196 23.74 -3.47 2.65
N LEU A 197 24.51 -4.15 3.52
CA LEU A 197 23.99 -4.97 4.61
C LEU A 197 23.25 -4.16 5.70
N SER A 198 23.65 -2.90 5.90
CA SER A 198 23.00 -1.98 6.83
C SER A 198 21.72 -1.35 6.28
N SER A 199 21.49 -1.44 4.96
CA SER A 199 20.27 -0.97 4.33
C SER A 199 19.12 -1.95 4.54
N PHE A 200 17.89 -1.42 4.64
CA PHE A 200 16.65 -2.18 4.88
C PHE A 200 16.54 -3.43 4.00
N ALA A 201 15.87 -4.46 4.54
CA ALA A 201 15.72 -5.81 4.00
C ALA A 201 15.72 -5.84 2.46
N ARG A 202 16.88 -6.17 1.89
CA ARG A 202 16.99 -6.53 0.48
C ARG A 202 16.23 -7.83 0.29
N GLY A 203 15.11 -7.79 -0.39
CA GLY A 203 14.49 -9.00 -0.90
C GLY A 203 15.43 -9.60 -1.94
N ASN A 204 16.09 -10.72 -1.62
CA ASN A 204 16.80 -11.47 -2.64
C ASN A 204 15.76 -12.15 -3.54
N VAL A 205 15.31 -11.43 -4.57
CA VAL A 205 14.28 -11.89 -5.51
C VAL A 205 14.67 -13.21 -6.17
N ALA A 206 15.97 -13.46 -6.36
CA ALA A 206 16.47 -14.72 -6.90
C ALA A 206 16.23 -15.94 -5.98
N SER A 207 15.92 -15.72 -4.69
CA SER A 207 15.56 -16.78 -3.75
C SER A 207 14.08 -17.18 -3.82
N LEU A 208 13.24 -16.42 -4.53
CA LEU A 208 11.82 -16.71 -4.66
C LEU A 208 11.61 -17.72 -5.79
N THR A 209 10.87 -18.79 -5.52
CA THR A 209 10.69 -19.95 -6.42
C THR A 209 10.30 -19.55 -7.85
N ASP A 210 9.48 -18.52 -8.00
CA ASP A 210 8.94 -18.07 -9.28
C ASP A 210 9.69 -16.91 -9.93
N LEU A 211 10.63 -16.30 -9.20
CA LEU A 211 11.44 -15.16 -9.64
C LEU A 211 12.95 -15.47 -9.66
N ALA A 212 13.34 -16.73 -9.43
CA ALA A 212 14.74 -17.16 -9.37
C ALA A 212 15.56 -16.85 -10.64
N ALA A 213 14.90 -16.80 -11.80
CA ALA A 213 15.54 -16.48 -13.08
C ALA A 213 15.76 -14.97 -13.29
N VAL A 214 15.18 -14.12 -12.43
CA VAL A 214 15.32 -12.66 -12.52
C VAL A 214 16.57 -12.23 -11.79
N ASP A 215 17.58 -11.84 -12.56
CA ASP A 215 18.77 -11.19 -12.04
C ASP A 215 18.62 -9.66 -12.10
N LEU A 216 18.20 -9.09 -10.97
CA LEU A 216 18.01 -7.65 -10.80
C LEU A 216 19.32 -6.84 -10.82
N GLN A 217 20.46 -7.49 -10.54
CA GLN A 217 21.75 -6.82 -10.46
C GLN A 217 22.45 -6.80 -11.82
N SER A 218 22.12 -7.77 -12.69
CA SER A 218 22.62 -7.76 -14.06
C SER A 218 22.10 -6.58 -14.88
N GLY A 219 23.01 -5.88 -15.57
CA GLY A 219 22.66 -4.85 -16.55
C GLY A 219 21.95 -3.61 -15.97
N GLY A 220 21.98 -3.41 -14.65
CA GLY A 220 21.35 -2.25 -14.00
C GLY A 220 19.83 -2.30 -13.97
N LEU A 221 19.21 -3.48 -14.11
CA LEU A 221 17.74 -3.63 -14.11
C LEU A 221 17.10 -3.04 -12.86
N ALA A 222 17.69 -3.27 -11.68
CA ALA A 222 17.21 -2.71 -10.41
C ALA A 222 17.01 -1.19 -10.44
N ASP A 223 17.93 -0.44 -11.07
CA ASP A 223 17.84 1.02 -11.12
C ASP A 223 16.75 1.52 -12.09
N HIS A 224 16.28 0.67 -13.00
CA HIS A 224 15.25 1.00 -14.00
C HIS A 224 13.83 0.54 -13.58
N LEU A 225 13.69 -0.19 -12.48
CA LEU A 225 12.39 -0.60 -11.95
C LEU A 225 11.70 0.60 -11.27
N VAL A 226 10.69 1.16 -11.95
CA VAL A 226 9.84 2.22 -11.39
C VAL A 226 8.67 1.57 -10.64
N GLY A 227 7.97 0.64 -11.30
CA GLY A 227 6.94 -0.20 -10.71
C GLY A 227 7.40 -1.65 -10.58
N PHE A 228 6.72 -2.42 -9.73
CA PHE A 228 7.03 -3.85 -9.60
C PHE A 228 6.71 -4.61 -10.90
N ASP A 229 5.64 -4.23 -11.62
CA ASP A 229 5.25 -4.83 -12.89
C ASP A 229 6.32 -4.72 -13.99
N ASP A 230 7.24 -3.75 -13.90
CA ASP A 230 8.33 -3.56 -14.87
C ASP A 230 9.28 -4.77 -14.91
N ILE A 231 9.26 -5.64 -13.89
CA ILE A 231 10.01 -6.89 -13.88
C ILE A 231 9.61 -7.84 -15.03
N THR A 232 8.39 -7.70 -15.56
CA THR A 232 7.91 -8.42 -16.74
C THR A 232 8.60 -7.97 -18.04
N LEU A 233 9.36 -6.87 -18.00
CA LEU A 233 10.17 -6.36 -19.11
C LEU A 233 11.64 -6.82 -19.03
N ALA A 234 12.01 -7.58 -17.98
CA ALA A 234 13.35 -8.10 -17.83
C ALA A 234 13.71 -9.09 -18.96
N ARG A 235 15.02 -9.27 -19.21
CA ARG A 235 15.52 -10.21 -20.23
C ARG A 235 15.01 -11.64 -20.02
N SER A 236 14.89 -12.04 -18.76
CA SER A 236 14.32 -13.33 -18.33
C SER A 236 13.02 -13.06 -17.59
N ALA A 237 12.04 -12.45 -18.27
CA ALA A 237 10.80 -12.01 -17.66
C ALA A 237 10.00 -13.18 -17.05
N PRO A 238 9.55 -13.07 -15.78
CA PRO A 238 8.54 -13.95 -15.23
C PRO A 238 7.18 -13.68 -15.89
N SER A 239 6.24 -14.63 -15.77
CA SER A 239 4.86 -14.37 -16.22
C SER A 239 4.21 -13.30 -15.35
N ALA A 240 3.27 -12.53 -15.92
CA ALA A 240 2.57 -11.49 -15.20
C ALA A 240 1.86 -12.02 -13.94
N ASP A 241 1.27 -13.21 -14.00
CA ASP A 241 0.57 -13.80 -12.84
C ASP A 241 1.54 -14.15 -11.70
N LYS A 242 2.76 -14.60 -12.01
CA LYS A 242 3.80 -14.84 -10.99
C LYS A 242 4.23 -13.57 -10.31
N VAL A 243 4.28 -12.45 -11.03
CA VAL A 243 4.57 -11.13 -10.45
C VAL A 243 3.43 -10.71 -9.53
N LYS A 244 2.19 -10.75 -10.04
CA LYS A 244 0.99 -10.38 -9.28
C LYS A 244 0.77 -11.21 -8.01
N ALA A 245 1.23 -12.45 -7.98
CA ALA A 245 1.20 -13.27 -6.76
C ALA A 245 1.97 -12.65 -5.58
N TYR A 246 2.99 -11.83 -5.86
CA TYR A 246 3.81 -11.15 -4.84
C TYR A 246 3.40 -9.68 -4.60
N PHE A 247 2.18 -9.28 -4.98
CA PHE A 247 1.70 -7.90 -4.84
C PHE A 247 1.81 -7.34 -3.41
N HIS A 248 1.54 -8.17 -2.40
CA HIS A 248 1.64 -7.80 -0.98
C HIS A 248 3.02 -8.02 -0.38
N ASP A 249 3.94 -8.67 -1.09
CA ASP A 249 5.25 -9.06 -0.56
C ASP A 249 6.38 -8.16 -1.06
N LEU A 250 6.28 -7.64 -2.28
CA LEU A 250 7.37 -6.93 -2.97
C LEU A 250 6.98 -5.50 -3.34
N THR A 251 7.96 -4.60 -3.29
CA THR A 251 7.78 -3.21 -3.70
C THR A 251 9.03 -2.61 -4.34
N THR A 252 8.85 -1.57 -5.15
CA THR A 252 9.91 -0.69 -5.62
C THR A 252 10.01 0.60 -4.79
N TYR A 253 9.07 0.83 -3.88
CA TYR A 253 9.00 2.03 -3.07
C TYR A 253 8.90 1.68 -1.59
N SER A 254 9.97 1.95 -0.84
CA SER A 254 9.93 1.91 0.62
C SER A 254 10.86 2.99 1.15
N LYS A 255 10.28 3.91 1.93
CA LYS A 255 10.98 5.00 2.60
C LYS A 255 10.52 5.07 4.04
N GLY A 256 11.48 5.21 4.94
CA GLY A 256 11.25 5.42 6.36
C GLY A 256 12.16 6.51 6.89
N VAL A 257 11.71 7.17 7.94
CA VAL A 257 12.54 8.05 8.77
C VAL A 257 13.06 7.21 9.93
N LEU A 258 14.30 7.43 10.37
CA LEU A 258 14.84 6.79 11.57
C LEU A 258 14.25 7.47 12.82
N SER A 259 12.94 7.35 13.03
CA SER A 259 12.28 7.87 14.23
C SER A 259 12.46 6.95 15.43
N ASP A 260 12.59 7.54 16.62
CA ASP A 260 12.42 6.82 17.88
C ASP A 260 10.92 6.75 18.17
N VAL A 261 10.36 5.60 17.84
CA VAL A 261 8.92 5.33 17.97
C VAL A 261 8.48 5.22 19.43
N ARG A 262 9.40 4.98 20.37
CA ARG A 262 9.08 4.87 21.80
C ARG A 262 9.08 6.24 22.47
N ASN A 263 10.16 7.00 22.31
CA ASN A 263 10.33 8.29 23.02
C ASN A 263 9.96 9.52 22.18
N GLY A 264 9.72 9.34 20.89
CA GLY A 264 9.59 10.43 19.93
C GLY A 264 10.96 10.95 19.46
N GLY A 265 10.97 11.70 18.36
CA GLY A 265 12.15 12.25 17.72
C GLY A 265 12.86 11.28 16.78
N LEU A 266 14.13 11.56 16.49
CA LEU A 266 14.99 10.68 15.69
C LEU A 266 15.74 9.70 16.60
N LYS A 267 16.08 8.52 16.07
CA LYS A 267 16.91 7.53 16.77
C LYS A 267 18.27 8.14 17.10
N GLN A 268 18.76 7.78 18.28
CA GLN A 268 20.09 8.19 18.74
C GLN A 268 21.18 7.58 17.85
N ASP A 269 22.15 8.40 17.46
CA ASP A 269 23.35 7.95 16.73
C ASP A 269 24.37 7.34 17.70
N LEU A 270 24.54 6.02 17.62
CA LEU A 270 25.50 5.28 18.44
C LEU A 270 26.95 5.42 17.96
N SER A 271 27.20 6.00 16.78
CA SER A 271 28.55 6.24 16.27
C SER A 271 29.30 7.24 17.16
N LEU A 272 28.57 8.21 17.73
CA LEU A 272 29.10 9.21 18.66
C LEU A 272 29.67 8.58 19.94
N ALA A 273 29.22 7.39 20.34
CA ALA A 273 29.75 6.68 21.50
C ALA A 273 31.23 6.29 21.32
N PHE A 274 31.69 6.15 20.08
CA PHE A 274 33.08 5.81 19.78
C PHE A 274 33.97 7.05 19.60
N GLU A 275 33.37 8.24 19.43
CA GLU A 275 34.09 9.50 19.21
C GLU A 275 34.16 10.37 20.49
N LEU A 276 33.17 10.23 21.38
CA LEU A 276 33.03 11.01 22.60
C LEU A 276 33.38 10.20 23.84
N SER A 277 33.68 10.89 24.94
CA SER A 277 33.73 10.25 26.26
C SER A 277 32.33 9.89 26.74
N ASP A 278 32.21 8.85 27.57
CA ASP A 278 30.91 8.38 28.10
C ASP A 278 30.05 9.51 28.69
N GLY A 279 30.67 10.47 29.38
CA GLY A 279 29.97 11.61 29.96
C GLY A 279 29.40 12.57 28.91
N ALA A 280 30.15 12.84 27.84
CA ALA A 280 29.71 13.69 26.73
C ALA A 280 28.66 12.99 25.86
N PHE A 281 28.82 11.68 25.63
CA PHE A 281 27.84 10.86 24.92
C PHE A 281 26.49 10.81 25.65
N ASN A 282 26.49 10.55 26.96
CA ASN A 282 25.25 10.52 27.76
C ASN A 282 24.52 11.88 27.82
N SER A 283 25.24 12.99 27.64
CA SER A 283 24.66 14.34 27.56
C SER A 283 24.22 14.76 26.16
N SER A 284 24.53 13.97 25.13
CA SER A 284 24.12 14.22 23.74
C SER A 284 22.70 13.70 23.42
N VAL A 285 22.04 13.14 24.44
CA VAL A 285 20.72 12.49 24.41
C VAL A 285 19.65 13.42 24.96
#